data_AF-A0A1H5ZQ00-F1
#
_entry.id   AF-A0A1H5ZQ00-F1
#
_cell.length_a   1.000
_cell.length_b   1.000
_cell.length_c   1.000
_cell.angle_alpha   90.00
_cell.angle_beta   90.00
_cell.angle_gamma   90.00
#
_symmetry.space_group_name_H-M   'P 1'
#
loop_
_entity.id
_entity.type
_entity.pdbx_description
1 polymer ?
#
loop_
_entity_poly.entity_id
_entity_poly.type
_entity_poly.pdbx_seq_one_letter_code
_entity_poly.pdbx_strand_id
1 'polypeptide(L)'
;MKRSTVQLLFALCGLVIMGSCSAPKNTASKQGKAPLIAPSEIVEKTAPRLDTVVAIKEAVQEQAAANNPAVIDNTLTPEQKAWEMFREGLHKNYDFAAAMHYDVRKPQFVMIHHTSQSSLAQTVRTFQLAHTKVSSHYVIGRDGRVVQMLNDYLRGWHAGRGKWGAITDMNSVSIGIELDNNGREPFPDAQINSLLVLLDTLKTKYSIPQKNFIGHGDFAPGRKDDPNVFFPWQLLAERGFGIWYNPNYLVQPPITFNPIDALKLMGYDLTNQEYAIKAFKRKYIKSDLSGILTEHDKAVLYDLYRKYY
;
A
#
# COMPACT_ATOMS: atom_id res chain seq x y z
N MET A 1 51.80 19.38 -36.03
CA MET A 1 50.52 19.13 -35.33
C MET A 1 49.73 18.07 -36.10
N LYS A 2 49.17 17.10 -35.36
CA LYS A 2 48.27 16.01 -35.77
C LYS A 2 48.89 14.85 -36.58
N ARG A 3 49.31 13.81 -35.84
CA ARG A 3 49.43 12.43 -36.35
C ARG A 3 48.06 11.74 -36.23
N SER A 4 47.69 11.07 -37.30
CA SER A 4 46.56 10.14 -37.41
C SER A 4 47.06 8.74 -37.04
N THR A 5 46.31 8.00 -36.22
CA THR A 5 46.44 6.54 -36.19
C THR A 5 45.09 5.91 -35.83
N VAL A 6 44.65 5.05 -36.73
CA VAL A 6 43.54 4.09 -36.64
C VAL A 6 44.03 2.83 -35.89
N GLN A 7 43.21 2.26 -35.02
CA GLN A 7 43.34 0.88 -34.49
C GLN A 7 41.93 0.44 -34.02
N LEU A 8 41.18 -0.31 -34.82
CA LEU A 8 41.18 -1.77 -35.05
C LEU A 8 40.87 -2.59 -33.78
N LEU A 9 39.63 -3.09 -33.75
CA LEU A 9 39.06 -4.07 -32.83
C LEU A 9 39.86 -5.38 -32.86
N PHE A 10 40.15 -5.94 -31.68
CA PHE A 10 40.34 -7.37 -31.50
C PHE A 10 39.57 -7.85 -30.26
N ALA A 11 38.67 -8.81 -30.50
CA ALA A 11 38.03 -9.62 -29.49
C ALA A 11 39.04 -10.65 -28.96
N LEU A 12 39.08 -10.85 -27.64
CA LEU A 12 39.66 -12.05 -27.04
C LEU A 12 38.79 -12.52 -25.88
N CYS A 13 38.15 -13.65 -26.11
CA CYS A 13 37.56 -14.52 -25.12
C CYS A 13 38.69 -15.34 -24.49
N GLY A 14 38.72 -15.50 -23.16
CA GLY A 14 39.75 -16.31 -22.53
C GLY A 14 39.75 -16.34 -21.00
N LEU A 15 39.07 -17.36 -20.47
CA LEU A 15 39.52 -18.20 -19.35
C LEU A 15 39.75 -17.53 -17.97
N VAL A 16 38.77 -17.68 -17.07
CA VAL A 16 38.99 -17.52 -15.63
C VAL A 16 38.98 -18.89 -14.96
N ILE A 17 40.02 -19.09 -14.17
CA ILE A 17 40.52 -20.30 -13.54
C ILE A 17 39.60 -20.75 -12.39
N MET A 18 39.26 -22.04 -12.37
CA MET A 18 38.65 -22.70 -11.21
C MET A 18 39.71 -22.84 -10.09
N GLY A 19 39.49 -22.11 -8.99
CA GLY A 19 40.22 -22.27 -7.73
C GLY A 19 39.32 -22.93 -6.69
N SER A 20 39.57 -24.21 -6.43
CA SER A 20 38.99 -25.02 -5.36
C SER A 20 39.35 -24.46 -3.98
N CYS A 21 38.36 -24.27 -3.11
CA CYS A 21 38.56 -24.15 -1.67
C CYS A 21 37.62 -25.11 -0.94
N SER A 22 38.25 -26.04 -0.24
CA SER A 22 37.67 -27.12 0.55
C SER A 22 36.78 -26.63 1.68
N ALA A 23 35.66 -27.32 1.88
CA ALA A 23 34.79 -27.20 3.05
C ALA A 23 35.40 -27.85 4.30
N PRO A 24 35.16 -27.31 5.51
CA PRO A 24 35.10 -28.10 6.72
C PRO A 24 33.66 -28.47 7.10
N LYS A 25 33.58 -29.63 7.75
CA LYS A 25 32.42 -30.44 8.10
C LYS A 25 31.43 -29.77 9.07
N ASN A 26 30.16 -30.07 8.82
CA ASN A 26 29.00 -30.10 9.72
C ASN A 26 29.29 -30.08 11.23
N THR A 27 28.74 -29.07 11.91
CA THR A 27 28.12 -29.23 13.23
C THR A 27 26.64 -28.89 13.11
N ALA A 28 25.79 -29.89 13.31
CA ALA A 28 24.35 -29.71 13.30
C ALA A 28 23.86 -29.16 14.65
N SER A 29 22.91 -28.23 14.54
CA SER A 29 21.72 -28.08 15.39
C SER A 29 21.89 -27.60 16.84
N LYS A 30 21.43 -26.37 17.08
CA LYS A 30 20.21 -26.09 17.88
C LYS A 30 19.75 -24.65 17.61
N GLN A 31 19.08 -24.43 16.48
CA GLN A 31 18.26 -23.23 16.31
C GLN A 31 16.94 -23.46 17.05
N GLY A 32 16.71 -22.72 18.12
CA GLY A 32 15.46 -22.73 18.87
C GLY A 32 14.30 -22.36 17.93
N LYS A 33 13.30 -23.25 17.84
CA LYS A 33 12.03 -22.97 17.19
C LYS A 33 11.38 -21.79 17.91
N ALA A 34 11.18 -20.67 17.20
CA ALA A 34 10.25 -19.64 17.64
C ALA A 34 8.84 -20.28 17.76
N PRO A 35 8.03 -19.90 18.77
CA PRO A 35 6.74 -20.53 18.99
C PRO A 35 5.81 -20.27 17.79
N LEU A 36 5.42 -21.36 17.14
CA LEU A 36 4.40 -21.40 16.10
C LEU A 36 3.04 -21.34 16.79
N ILE A 37 2.28 -20.28 16.58
CA ILE A 37 0.86 -20.25 16.95
C ILE A 37 0.13 -21.11 15.92
N ALA A 38 -0.47 -22.21 16.37
CA ALA A 38 -1.30 -23.06 15.52
C ALA A 38 -2.64 -22.37 15.22
N PRO A 39 -3.20 -22.49 14.00
CA PRO A 39 -4.51 -21.94 13.69
C PRO A 39 -5.57 -22.70 14.49
N SER A 40 -6.21 -22.04 15.46
CA SER A 40 -7.38 -22.58 16.13
C SER A 40 -8.54 -22.66 15.14
N GLU A 41 -9.23 -23.80 15.15
CA GLU A 41 -10.38 -24.17 14.32
C GLU A 41 -11.38 -23.02 14.14
N ILE A 42 -11.67 -22.67 12.89
CA ILE A 42 -12.59 -21.60 12.51
C ILE A 42 -13.96 -22.25 12.24
N VAL A 43 -14.93 -22.01 13.13
CA VAL A 43 -16.35 -22.31 12.86
C VAL A 43 -16.97 -21.12 12.13
N GLU A 44 -17.45 -21.37 10.91
CA GLU A 44 -18.14 -20.41 10.05
C GLU A 44 -19.56 -20.04 10.54
N LYS A 45 -19.94 -18.80 10.24
CA LYS A 45 -21.28 -18.16 10.31
C LYS A 45 -21.68 -17.49 11.63
N THR A 46 -21.58 -16.17 11.69
CA THR A 46 -22.71 -15.19 11.71
C THR A 46 -22.20 -13.76 11.96
N ALA A 47 -22.99 -12.76 11.56
CA ALA A 47 -22.69 -11.32 11.67
C ALA A 47 -22.23 -10.89 13.09
N PRO A 48 -21.34 -9.88 13.21
CA PRO A 48 -20.71 -9.55 14.49
C PRO A 48 -21.73 -8.96 15.47
N ARG A 49 -21.87 -9.60 16.63
CA ARG A 49 -22.57 -9.04 17.80
C ARG A 49 -21.57 -8.30 18.68
N LEU A 50 -22.03 -7.23 19.33
CA LEU A 50 -21.25 -6.37 20.21
C LEU A 50 -20.62 -7.15 21.40
N ASP A 51 -21.24 -8.26 21.79
CA ASP A 51 -20.81 -9.13 22.89
C ASP A 51 -19.51 -9.88 22.58
N THR A 52 -19.15 -10.05 21.31
CA THR A 52 -17.91 -10.73 20.90
C THR A 52 -16.66 -9.93 21.29
N VAL A 53 -16.76 -8.60 21.41
CA VAL A 53 -15.62 -7.74 21.80
C VAL A 53 -15.22 -7.96 23.26
N VAL A 54 -16.18 -8.30 24.12
CA VAL A 54 -15.93 -8.58 25.55
C VAL A 54 -15.31 -9.97 25.70
N ALA A 55 -15.86 -10.98 25.03
CA ALA A 55 -15.31 -12.34 25.04
C ALA A 55 -13.89 -12.43 24.45
N ILE A 56 -13.56 -11.61 23.45
CA ILE A 56 -12.18 -11.51 22.91
C ILE A 56 -11.23 -10.89 23.93
N LYS A 57 -11.65 -9.89 24.71
CA LYS A 57 -10.80 -9.31 25.76
C LYS A 57 -10.46 -10.34 26.84
N GLU A 58 -11.43 -11.13 27.26
CA GLU A 58 -11.26 -12.17 28.28
C GLU A 58 -10.40 -13.34 27.77
N ALA A 59 -10.62 -13.81 26.54
CA ALA A 59 -9.80 -14.86 25.94
C ALA A 59 -8.36 -14.43 25.62
N VAL A 60 -8.14 -13.15 25.26
CA VAL A 60 -6.79 -12.57 25.10
C VAL A 60 -6.07 -12.46 26.45
N GLN A 61 -6.79 -12.18 27.54
CA GLN A 61 -6.22 -12.16 28.89
C GLN A 61 -5.91 -13.55 29.44
N GLU A 62 -6.75 -14.56 29.19
CA GLU A 62 -6.51 -15.94 29.65
C GLU A 62 -5.37 -16.64 28.90
N GLN A 63 -5.21 -16.41 27.58
CA GLN A 63 -4.03 -16.88 26.84
C GLN A 63 -2.73 -16.17 27.25
N ALA A 64 -2.82 -14.92 27.73
CA ALA A 64 -1.66 -14.21 28.27
C ALA A 64 -1.25 -14.71 29.66
N ALA A 65 -2.20 -15.24 30.46
CA ALA A 65 -1.94 -15.72 31.82
C ALA A 65 -1.41 -17.16 31.88
N ALA A 66 -1.68 -17.99 30.87
CA ALA A 66 -1.32 -19.41 30.87
C ALA A 66 0.10 -19.73 30.34
N ASN A 67 0.83 -18.74 29.82
CA ASN A 67 2.23 -18.91 29.41
C ASN A 67 3.16 -18.47 30.54
N ASN A 68 3.97 -19.42 31.03
CA ASN A 68 5.17 -19.22 31.88
C ASN A 68 5.88 -17.89 31.61
N PRO A 69 6.42 -17.17 32.62
CA PRO A 69 6.74 -15.75 32.55
C PRO A 69 7.69 -15.50 31.38
N ALA A 70 7.10 -15.07 30.26
CA ALA A 70 7.81 -14.87 29.03
C ALA A 70 8.82 -13.77 29.26
N VAL A 71 10.04 -14.01 28.80
CA VAL A 71 11.05 -12.98 28.50
C VAL A 71 10.31 -11.75 28.00
N ILE A 72 10.36 -10.65 28.77
CA ILE A 72 9.83 -9.37 28.33
C ILE A 72 10.68 -9.00 27.11
N ASP A 73 10.15 -9.25 25.92
CA ASP A 73 10.71 -8.72 24.69
C ASP A 73 10.58 -7.19 24.79
N ASN A 74 11.67 -6.56 25.20
CA ASN A 74 11.79 -5.11 25.42
C ASN A 74 11.72 -4.30 24.11
N THR A 75 11.13 -4.86 23.05
CA THR A 75 10.94 -4.14 21.80
C THR A 75 9.82 -3.13 21.95
N LEU A 76 10.22 -1.87 22.04
CA LEU A 76 9.30 -0.72 21.99
C LEU A 76 8.31 -0.86 20.83
N THR A 77 7.04 -0.55 21.11
CA THR A 77 5.99 -0.37 20.10
C THR A 77 6.41 0.68 19.05
N PRO A 78 5.83 0.66 17.84
CA PRO A 78 6.07 1.71 16.85
C PRO A 78 5.87 3.12 17.40
N GLU A 79 4.85 3.32 18.23
CA GLU A 79 4.53 4.59 18.89
C GLU A 79 5.61 5.00 19.90
N GLN A 80 6.07 4.08 20.74
CA GLN A 80 7.14 4.36 21.70
C GLN A 80 8.45 4.73 21.00
N LYS A 81 8.80 4.05 19.90
CA LYS A 81 9.97 4.40 19.09
C LYS A 81 9.85 5.80 18.48
N ALA A 82 8.67 6.16 17.98
CA ALA A 82 8.43 7.49 17.44
C ALA A 82 8.57 8.59 18.51
N TRP A 83 8.05 8.33 19.73
CA TRP A 83 8.20 9.24 20.87
C TRP A 83 9.65 9.52 21.24
N GLU A 84 10.50 8.48 21.23
CA GLU A 84 11.93 8.67 21.47
C GLU A 84 12.59 9.55 20.39
N MET A 85 12.26 9.31 19.13
CA MET A 85 12.77 10.11 18.00
C MET A 85 12.33 11.58 18.07
N PHE A 86 11.09 11.86 18.46
CA PHE A 86 10.60 13.24 18.58
C PHE A 86 11.35 14.05 19.64
N ARG A 87 11.86 13.39 20.69
CA ARG A 87 12.59 14.06 21.78
C ARG A 87 14.00 14.46 21.39
N GLU A 88 14.69 13.66 20.57
CA GLU A 88 16.13 13.84 20.33
C GLU A 88 16.45 14.97 19.34
N GLY A 89 15.53 15.28 18.42
CA GLY A 89 15.76 16.28 17.37
C GLY A 89 16.95 15.94 16.45
N LEU A 90 17.25 16.80 15.49
CA LEU A 90 18.38 16.58 14.55
C LEU A 90 19.68 17.27 15.00
N HIS A 91 19.57 18.46 15.61
CA HIS A 91 20.71 19.31 15.91
C HIS A 91 20.92 19.43 17.42
N LYS A 92 21.85 18.64 17.95
CA LYS A 92 22.15 18.59 19.40
C LYS A 92 22.75 19.87 19.97
N ASN A 93 23.24 20.77 19.12
CA ASN A 93 23.91 22.01 19.51
C ASN A 93 23.02 23.26 19.36
N TYR A 94 21.74 23.09 19.04
CA TYR A 94 20.81 24.21 18.93
C TYR A 94 19.99 24.33 20.21
N ASP A 95 19.68 25.56 20.60
CA ASP A 95 18.79 25.81 21.73
C ASP A 95 17.40 25.28 21.40
N PHE A 96 16.88 24.43 22.29
CA PHE A 96 15.50 23.95 22.21
C PHE A 96 14.61 24.81 23.09
N ALA A 97 13.59 25.42 22.48
CA ALA A 97 12.52 26.11 23.19
C ALA A 97 11.16 25.56 22.71
N ALA A 98 10.31 25.15 23.65
CA ALA A 98 9.02 24.56 23.33
C ALA A 98 8.03 25.62 22.83
N ALA A 99 7.37 25.34 21.69
CA ALA A 99 6.21 26.11 21.24
C ALA A 99 4.91 25.53 21.83
N MET A 100 3.99 26.39 22.25
CA MET A 100 2.75 25.98 22.91
C MET A 100 1.56 25.76 21.96
N HIS A 101 1.62 26.30 20.74
CA HIS A 101 0.56 26.18 19.74
C HIS A 101 1.03 25.28 18.59
N TYR A 102 0.52 24.06 18.52
CA TYR A 102 0.84 23.11 17.47
C TYR A 102 -0.29 22.11 17.25
N ASP A 103 -0.32 21.53 16.06
CA ASP A 103 -1.11 20.36 15.70
C ASP A 103 -0.17 19.28 15.15
N VAL A 104 -0.59 18.01 15.23
CA VAL A 104 0.13 16.92 14.56
C VAL A 104 -0.09 16.97 13.05
N ARG A 105 0.94 16.59 12.27
CA ARG A 105 0.81 16.45 10.82
C ARG A 105 -0.23 15.35 10.52
N LYS A 106 -1.16 15.65 9.63
CA LYS A 106 -2.27 14.74 9.26
C LYS A 106 -2.00 14.10 7.89
N PRO A 107 -2.43 12.85 7.67
CA PRO A 107 -2.38 12.23 6.36
C PRO A 107 -3.29 12.98 5.38
N GLN A 108 -2.88 13.04 4.11
CA GLN A 108 -3.61 13.72 3.04
C GLN A 108 -4.18 12.75 2.01
N PHE A 109 -3.79 11.47 2.06
CA PHE A 109 -4.19 10.43 1.11
C PHE A 109 -4.59 9.15 1.85
N VAL A 110 -5.39 8.34 1.17
CA VAL A 110 -5.59 6.94 1.52
C VAL A 110 -5.21 6.10 0.30
N MET A 111 -4.36 5.10 0.52
CA MET A 111 -3.91 4.18 -0.51
C MET A 111 -4.48 2.79 -0.23
N ILE A 112 -5.22 2.27 -1.20
CA ILE A 112 -5.82 0.95 -1.13
C ILE A 112 -4.92 -0.08 -1.81
N HIS A 113 -4.73 -1.21 -1.12
CA HIS A 113 -3.94 -2.36 -1.55
C HIS A 113 -4.77 -3.64 -1.50
N HIS A 114 -4.29 -4.68 -2.15
CA HIS A 114 -4.66 -6.06 -1.84
C HIS A 114 -3.39 -6.85 -1.50
N THR A 115 -3.49 -7.80 -0.58
CA THR A 115 -2.30 -8.41 0.03
C THR A 115 -1.59 -9.39 -0.89
N SER A 116 -2.29 -9.98 -1.87
CA SER A 116 -1.82 -11.14 -2.63
C SER A 116 -1.48 -12.35 -1.72
N GLN A 117 -2.08 -12.39 -0.53
CA GLN A 117 -1.89 -13.45 0.46
C GLN A 117 -3.16 -14.29 0.63
N SER A 118 -3.08 -15.35 1.42
CA SER A 118 -4.20 -16.29 1.61
C SER A 118 -5.02 -16.05 2.88
N SER A 119 -4.57 -15.16 3.77
CA SER A 119 -5.33 -14.83 4.99
C SER A 119 -4.87 -13.54 5.68
N LEU A 120 -5.81 -12.93 6.40
CA LEU A 120 -5.58 -11.86 7.37
C LEU A 120 -4.43 -12.19 8.35
N ALA A 121 -4.41 -13.40 8.92
CA ALA A 121 -3.39 -13.80 9.88
C ALA A 121 -1.98 -13.82 9.27
N GLN A 122 -1.87 -14.28 8.02
CA GLN A 122 -0.61 -14.24 7.28
C GLN A 122 -0.13 -12.80 7.10
N THR A 123 -1.02 -11.87 6.72
CA THR A 123 -0.66 -10.47 6.46
C THR A 123 -0.23 -9.76 7.73
N VAL A 124 -0.98 -9.93 8.83
CA VAL A 124 -0.62 -9.41 10.15
C VAL A 124 0.77 -9.91 10.55
N ARG A 125 1.04 -11.21 10.38
CA ARG A 125 2.34 -11.79 10.68
C ARG A 125 3.45 -11.22 9.79
N THR A 126 3.20 -11.03 8.50
CA THR A 126 4.17 -10.42 7.57
C THR A 126 4.63 -9.05 8.06
N PHE A 127 3.72 -8.21 8.57
CA PHE A 127 4.05 -6.86 9.06
C PHE A 127 4.77 -6.84 10.41
N GLN A 128 4.69 -7.93 11.19
CA GLN A 128 5.40 -8.05 12.47
C GLN A 128 6.84 -8.58 12.30
N LEU A 129 7.19 -9.11 11.12
CA LEU A 129 8.52 -9.67 10.87
C LEU A 129 9.53 -8.59 10.46
N ALA A 130 10.55 -8.37 11.28
CA ALA A 130 11.54 -7.29 11.09
C ALA A 130 12.27 -7.28 9.74
N HIS A 131 12.36 -8.41 9.03
CA HIS A 131 13.06 -8.55 7.75
C HIS A 131 12.20 -8.23 6.53
N THR A 132 10.86 -8.16 6.65
CA THR A 132 9.96 -7.94 5.50
C THR A 132 9.98 -6.49 5.03
N LYS A 133 10.27 -5.55 5.94
CA LYS A 133 10.37 -4.11 5.66
C LYS A 133 9.14 -3.54 4.93
N VAL A 134 7.96 -4.03 5.28
CA VAL A 134 6.66 -3.57 4.77
C VAL A 134 5.65 -3.47 5.91
N SER A 135 4.76 -2.50 5.83
CA SER A 135 3.67 -2.30 6.80
C SER A 135 2.57 -1.42 6.22
N SER A 136 1.33 -1.60 6.69
CA SER A 136 0.21 -0.70 6.46
C SER A 136 -0.39 -0.25 7.79
N HIS A 137 -1.34 0.69 7.76
CA HIS A 137 -2.03 1.14 8.98
C HIS A 137 -3.16 0.20 9.35
N TYR A 138 -3.85 -0.34 8.34
CA TYR A 138 -4.98 -1.24 8.53
C TYR A 138 -4.87 -2.45 7.61
N VAL A 139 -5.36 -3.59 8.11
CA VAL A 139 -5.63 -4.80 7.32
C VAL A 139 -7.09 -5.19 7.52
N ILE A 140 -7.81 -5.45 6.45
CA ILE A 140 -9.21 -5.89 6.50
C ILE A 140 -9.32 -7.32 5.98
N GLY A 141 -9.75 -8.22 6.85
CA GLY A 141 -10.01 -9.62 6.51
C GLY A 141 -11.21 -9.79 5.58
N ARG A 142 -11.30 -10.96 4.95
CA ARG A 142 -12.44 -11.33 4.08
C ARG A 142 -13.78 -11.31 4.81
N ASP A 143 -13.78 -11.54 6.12
CA ASP A 143 -14.94 -11.49 7.01
C ASP A 143 -15.34 -10.07 7.44
N GLY A 144 -14.62 -9.03 6.97
CA GLY A 144 -14.84 -7.64 7.37
C GLY A 144 -14.10 -7.22 8.64
N ARG A 145 -13.36 -8.13 9.29
CA ARG A 145 -12.59 -7.77 10.48
C ARG A 145 -11.49 -6.78 10.14
N VAL A 146 -11.47 -5.64 10.84
CA VAL A 146 -10.46 -4.60 10.69
C VAL A 146 -9.41 -4.74 11.79
N VAL A 147 -8.14 -4.81 11.41
CA VAL A 147 -6.99 -4.82 12.33
C VAL A 147 -6.17 -3.56 12.09
N GLN A 148 -6.01 -2.73 13.13
CA GLN A 148 -5.11 -1.58 13.08
C GLN A 148 -3.69 -2.01 13.47
N MET A 149 -2.73 -1.78 12.58
CA MET A 149 -1.33 -2.20 12.71
C MET A 149 -0.39 -1.04 13.04
N LEU A 150 -0.76 0.19 12.68
CA LEU A 150 -0.04 1.41 13.02
C LEU A 150 -1.03 2.53 13.37
N ASN A 151 -0.63 3.42 14.27
CA ASN A 151 -1.30 4.69 14.45
C ASN A 151 -1.28 5.52 13.15
N ASP A 152 -2.40 6.19 12.84
CA ASP A 152 -2.65 6.99 11.64
C ASP A 152 -1.60 8.10 11.37
N TYR A 153 -0.88 8.53 12.41
CA TYR A 153 0.15 9.58 12.33
C TYR A 153 1.56 9.03 12.08
N LEU A 154 1.76 7.72 12.13
CA LEU A 154 3.04 7.08 11.85
C LEU A 154 3.21 6.85 10.34
N ARG A 155 4.46 6.86 9.87
CA ARG A 155 4.76 6.55 8.47
C ARG A 155 4.77 5.03 8.25
N GLY A 156 3.71 4.50 7.64
CA GLY A 156 3.69 3.12 7.14
C GLY A 156 4.63 2.89 5.94
N TRP A 157 5.03 1.64 5.69
CA TRP A 157 5.88 1.23 4.57
C TRP A 157 5.07 0.40 3.56
N HIS A 158 4.05 1.01 2.95
CA HIS A 158 3.14 0.32 2.03
C HIS A 158 3.29 0.77 0.56
N ALA A 159 3.52 2.06 0.31
CA ALA A 159 3.55 2.62 -1.03
C ALA A 159 4.87 2.31 -1.77
N GLY A 160 6.01 2.39 -1.09
CA GLY A 160 7.32 2.20 -1.73
C GLY A 160 7.60 3.24 -2.83
N ARG A 161 8.34 2.86 -3.88
CA ARG A 161 8.75 3.77 -4.97
C ARG A 161 7.62 4.03 -5.97
N GLY A 162 7.25 5.28 -6.20
CA GLY A 162 6.27 5.65 -7.20
C GLY A 162 6.13 7.16 -7.30
N LYS A 163 5.10 7.62 -8.02
CA LYS A 163 4.81 9.03 -8.19
C LYS A 163 3.33 9.26 -8.46
N TRP A 164 2.75 10.22 -7.75
CA TRP A 164 1.42 10.75 -8.01
C TRP A 164 1.46 12.27 -8.01
N GLY A 165 1.37 12.88 -9.19
CA GLY A 165 1.62 14.31 -9.39
C GLY A 165 3.05 14.66 -8.98
N ALA A 166 3.20 15.56 -8.00
CA ALA A 166 4.49 15.92 -7.43
C ALA A 166 4.93 15.01 -6.26
N ILE A 167 4.06 14.13 -5.77
CA ILE A 167 4.30 13.31 -4.58
C ILE A 167 5.09 12.06 -4.98
N THR A 168 6.28 11.90 -4.41
CA THR A 168 7.15 10.73 -4.62
C THR A 168 7.33 9.87 -3.38
N ASP A 169 7.10 10.42 -2.17
CA ASP A 169 7.11 9.68 -0.91
C ASP A 169 5.69 9.57 -0.32
N MET A 170 4.87 8.75 -0.96
CA MET A 170 3.47 8.58 -0.58
C MET A 170 3.30 7.96 0.82
N ASN A 171 4.27 7.17 1.28
CA ASN A 171 4.29 6.62 2.64
C ASN A 171 4.16 7.72 3.72
N SER A 172 4.75 8.89 3.49
CA SER A 172 4.79 9.98 4.48
C SER A 172 3.52 10.83 4.51
N VAL A 173 2.63 10.67 3.54
CA VAL A 173 1.43 11.52 3.39
C VAL A 173 0.14 10.72 3.30
N SER A 174 0.19 9.39 3.45
CA SER A 174 -0.97 8.53 3.25
C SER A 174 -1.16 7.47 4.31
N ILE A 175 -2.42 7.06 4.46
CA ILE A 175 -2.81 5.86 5.19
C ILE A 175 -2.91 4.70 4.20
N GLY A 176 -2.05 3.69 4.32
CA GLY A 176 -2.20 2.40 3.64
C GLY A 176 -3.23 1.49 4.29
N ILE A 177 -4.15 0.94 3.49
CA ILE A 177 -5.15 -0.06 3.87
C ILE A 177 -4.99 -1.29 2.98
N GLU A 178 -4.78 -2.44 3.61
CA GLU A 178 -4.58 -3.74 2.96
C GLU A 178 -5.85 -4.58 3.03
N LEU A 179 -6.32 -5.08 1.89
CA LEU A 179 -7.46 -5.97 1.82
C LEU A 179 -6.97 -7.40 1.59
N ASP A 180 -7.35 -8.32 2.47
CA ASP A 180 -7.09 -9.76 2.32
C ASP A 180 -7.80 -10.31 1.08
N ASN A 181 -7.08 -10.31 -0.04
CA ASN A 181 -7.53 -10.73 -1.36
C ASN A 181 -6.32 -11.14 -2.21
N ASN A 182 -6.47 -12.20 -2.99
CA ASN A 182 -5.37 -12.82 -3.75
C ASN A 182 -5.06 -12.13 -5.10
N GLY A 183 -5.77 -11.05 -5.45
CA GLY A 183 -5.54 -10.30 -6.69
C GLY A 183 -6.36 -10.77 -7.89
N ARG A 184 -7.09 -11.89 -7.78
CA ARG A 184 -7.70 -12.61 -8.91
C ARG A 184 -9.19 -12.88 -8.73
N GLU A 185 -9.81 -12.27 -7.73
CA GLU A 185 -11.21 -12.50 -7.38
C GLU A 185 -11.89 -11.20 -6.90
N PRO A 186 -13.23 -11.13 -6.97
CA PRO A 186 -14.01 -10.09 -6.31
C PRO A 186 -13.74 -10.00 -4.80
N PHE A 187 -13.89 -8.79 -4.27
CA PHE A 187 -13.75 -8.52 -2.84
C PHE A 187 -15.08 -8.85 -2.14
N PRO A 188 -15.09 -9.63 -1.04
CA PRO A 188 -16.31 -9.95 -0.30
C PRO A 188 -17.05 -8.70 0.22
N ASP A 189 -18.38 -8.75 0.22
CA ASP A 189 -19.21 -7.61 0.67
C ASP A 189 -18.91 -7.18 2.10
N ALA A 190 -18.65 -8.13 3.02
CA ALA A 190 -18.29 -7.82 4.40
C ALA A 190 -16.99 -7.01 4.50
N GLN A 191 -16.01 -7.33 3.65
CA GLN A 191 -14.74 -6.63 3.55
C GLN A 191 -14.93 -5.21 2.99
N ILE A 192 -15.72 -5.05 1.91
CA ILE A 192 -16.00 -3.74 1.30
C ILE A 192 -16.83 -2.86 2.23
N ASN A 193 -17.83 -3.40 2.92
CA ASN A 193 -18.63 -2.64 3.87
C ASN A 193 -17.78 -2.07 5.03
N SER A 194 -16.88 -2.89 5.56
CA SER A 194 -15.96 -2.47 6.63
C SER A 194 -14.96 -1.43 6.13
N LEU A 195 -14.49 -1.56 4.88
CA LEU A 195 -13.68 -0.54 4.22
C LEU A 195 -14.44 0.78 4.13
N LEU A 196 -15.70 0.80 3.66
CA LEU A 196 -16.47 2.04 3.52
C LEU A 196 -16.64 2.78 4.86
N VAL A 197 -16.90 2.06 5.96
CA VAL A 197 -16.99 2.65 7.31
C VAL A 197 -15.66 3.24 7.75
N LEU A 198 -14.56 2.52 7.52
CA LEU A 198 -13.22 3.01 7.84
C LEU A 198 -12.86 4.26 7.01
N LEU A 199 -13.12 4.25 5.70
CA LEU A 199 -12.85 5.38 4.82
C LEU A 199 -13.64 6.63 5.22
N ASP A 200 -14.92 6.48 5.61
CA ASP A 200 -15.74 7.59 6.08
C ASP A 200 -15.16 8.24 7.35
N THR A 201 -14.75 7.40 8.30
CA THR A 201 -14.11 7.83 9.55
C THR A 201 -12.82 8.60 9.27
N LEU A 202 -11.94 8.03 8.43
CA LEU A 202 -10.65 8.64 8.07
C LEU A 202 -10.85 9.95 7.28
N LYS A 203 -11.75 9.95 6.30
CA LYS A 203 -12.07 11.13 5.49
C LYS A 203 -12.53 12.28 6.37
N THR A 204 -13.47 12.02 7.27
CA THR A 204 -14.08 13.04 8.12
C THR A 204 -13.08 13.56 9.15
N LYS A 205 -12.34 12.68 9.82
CA LYS A 205 -11.35 13.05 10.84
C LYS A 205 -10.20 13.90 10.29
N TYR A 206 -9.73 13.56 9.08
CA TYR A 206 -8.54 14.17 8.48
C TYR A 206 -8.85 15.14 7.34
N SER A 207 -10.12 15.36 7.02
CA SER A 207 -10.57 16.18 5.91
C SER A 207 -9.92 15.79 4.57
N ILE A 208 -9.78 14.49 4.31
CA ILE A 208 -9.09 13.98 3.13
C ILE A 208 -9.92 14.29 1.87
N PRO A 209 -9.35 14.97 0.86
CA PRO A 209 -10.06 15.26 -0.38
C PRO A 209 -10.53 14.00 -1.09
N GLN A 210 -11.71 14.05 -1.70
CA GLN A 210 -12.30 12.91 -2.42
C GLN A 210 -11.35 12.30 -3.46
N LYS A 211 -10.57 13.12 -4.19
CA LYS A 211 -9.63 12.62 -5.21
C LYS A 211 -8.38 11.93 -4.64
N ASN A 212 -8.15 12.02 -3.34
CA ASN A 212 -6.93 11.50 -2.68
C ASN A 212 -7.09 10.06 -2.15
N PHE A 213 -8.17 9.36 -2.55
CA PHE A 213 -8.32 7.91 -2.36
C PHE A 213 -7.91 7.21 -3.65
N ILE A 214 -6.75 6.56 -3.63
CA ILE A 214 -6.10 5.98 -4.82
C ILE A 214 -5.69 4.53 -4.58
N GLY A 215 -5.50 3.77 -5.66
CA GLY A 215 -4.91 2.44 -5.58
C GLY A 215 -3.38 2.49 -5.59
N HIS A 216 -2.72 1.45 -5.12
CA HIS A 216 -1.26 1.34 -5.25
C HIS A 216 -0.80 1.35 -6.71
N GLY A 217 -1.58 0.70 -7.58
CA GLY A 217 -1.34 0.67 -9.01
C GLY A 217 -1.52 2.02 -9.71
N ASP A 218 -2.23 2.99 -9.10
CA ASP A 218 -2.29 4.36 -9.59
C ASP A 218 -0.95 5.10 -9.34
N PHE A 219 -0.42 4.95 -8.13
CA PHE A 219 0.83 5.59 -7.67
C PHE A 219 2.10 4.95 -8.24
N ALA A 220 2.08 3.65 -8.51
CA ALA A 220 3.25 2.93 -9.03
C ALA A 220 2.92 2.10 -10.29
N PRO A 221 2.53 2.76 -11.41
CA PRO A 221 2.26 2.08 -12.67
C PRO A 221 3.44 1.21 -13.12
N GLY A 222 3.15 0.01 -13.63
CA GLY A 222 4.16 -0.95 -14.10
C GLY A 222 4.87 -1.74 -12.99
N ARG A 223 4.86 -1.27 -11.73
CA ARG A 223 5.38 -2.01 -10.57
C ARG A 223 4.28 -2.69 -9.77
N LYS A 224 3.09 -2.08 -9.72
CA LYS A 224 1.97 -2.51 -8.89
C LYS A 224 0.67 -2.50 -9.68
N ASP A 225 -0.21 -3.43 -9.32
CA ASP A 225 -1.50 -3.64 -9.96
C ASP A 225 -2.67 -3.70 -8.96
N ASP A 226 -2.39 -3.58 -7.68
CA ASP A 226 -3.39 -3.57 -6.62
C ASP A 226 -4.14 -2.21 -6.51
N PRO A 227 -5.45 -2.20 -6.14
CA PRO A 227 -6.29 -3.32 -5.71
C PRO A 227 -6.95 -4.14 -6.86
N ASN A 228 -6.30 -4.33 -8.00
CA ASN A 228 -6.77 -5.14 -9.15
C ASN A 228 -8.08 -4.62 -9.80
N VAL A 229 -8.51 -5.28 -10.89
CA VAL A 229 -9.67 -4.85 -11.70
C VAL A 229 -11.03 -5.10 -11.02
N PHE A 230 -11.11 -6.05 -10.10
CA PHE A 230 -12.34 -6.42 -9.40
C PHE A 230 -12.70 -5.43 -8.28
N PHE A 231 -11.79 -4.55 -7.88
CA PHE A 231 -12.08 -3.58 -6.82
C PHE A 231 -13.18 -2.60 -7.23
N PRO A 232 -14.19 -2.36 -6.38
CA PRO A 232 -15.40 -1.62 -6.75
C PRO A 232 -15.22 -0.10 -6.63
N TRP A 233 -14.30 0.47 -7.41
CA TRP A 233 -14.01 1.91 -7.43
C TRP A 233 -15.25 2.80 -7.64
N GLN A 234 -16.20 2.37 -8.48
CA GLN A 234 -17.45 3.08 -8.69
C GLN A 234 -18.24 3.25 -7.39
N LEU A 235 -18.47 2.16 -6.66
CA LEU A 235 -19.19 2.16 -5.38
C LEU A 235 -18.51 3.08 -4.37
N LEU A 236 -17.18 3.05 -4.30
CA LEU A 236 -16.42 3.93 -3.43
C LEU A 236 -16.60 5.40 -3.80
N ALA A 237 -16.51 5.73 -5.09
CA ALA A 237 -16.67 7.11 -5.57
C ALA A 237 -18.10 7.65 -5.35
N GLU A 238 -19.12 6.80 -5.47
CA GLU A 238 -20.52 7.13 -5.12
C GLU A 238 -20.67 7.48 -3.63
N ARG A 239 -19.81 6.93 -2.77
CA ARG A 239 -19.69 7.29 -1.33
C ARG A 239 -18.68 8.40 -1.06
N GLY A 240 -18.11 9.01 -2.12
CA GLY A 240 -17.17 10.12 -2.00
C GLY A 240 -15.70 9.71 -1.76
N PHE A 241 -15.32 8.46 -2.02
CA PHE A 241 -13.95 7.97 -1.93
C PHE A 241 -13.38 7.69 -3.33
N GLY A 242 -12.55 8.60 -3.82
CA GLY A 242 -12.03 8.55 -5.18
C GLY A 242 -12.97 9.25 -6.16
N ILE A 243 -12.58 9.25 -7.42
CA ILE A 243 -13.32 9.88 -8.51
C ILE A 243 -13.85 8.83 -9.47
N TRP A 244 -14.96 9.14 -10.12
CA TRP A 244 -15.57 8.30 -11.16
C TRP A 244 -16.24 9.16 -12.23
N TYR A 245 -16.28 8.63 -13.45
CA TYR A 245 -16.96 9.23 -14.61
C TYR A 245 -18.46 8.96 -14.56
N ASN A 246 -19.24 9.67 -15.38
CA ASN A 246 -20.65 9.33 -15.57
C ASN A 246 -20.82 8.27 -16.67
N PRO A 247 -21.16 7.01 -16.34
CA PRO A 247 -21.30 5.96 -17.36
C PRO A 247 -22.50 6.18 -18.29
N ASN A 248 -23.49 6.98 -17.88
CA ASN A 248 -24.70 7.24 -18.65
C ASN A 248 -24.56 8.46 -19.58
N TYR A 249 -23.46 9.22 -19.48
CA TYR A 249 -23.26 10.43 -20.26
C TYR A 249 -21.78 10.66 -20.53
N LEU A 250 -21.30 10.08 -21.64
CA LEU A 250 -19.95 10.29 -22.15
C LEU A 250 -20.00 11.14 -23.42
N VAL A 251 -19.16 12.18 -23.45
CA VAL A 251 -18.99 13.07 -24.60
C VAL A 251 -17.61 12.80 -25.21
N GLN A 252 -17.54 12.71 -26.54
CA GLN A 252 -16.27 12.58 -27.22
C GLN A 252 -15.42 13.84 -27.01
N PRO A 253 -14.13 13.71 -26.68
CA PRO A 253 -13.29 14.86 -26.45
C PRO A 253 -13.12 15.69 -27.73
N PRO A 254 -12.98 17.03 -27.61
CA PRO A 254 -12.63 17.87 -28.75
C PRO A 254 -11.24 17.51 -29.28
N ILE A 255 -10.95 17.82 -30.55
CA ILE A 255 -9.66 17.51 -31.17
C ILE A 255 -8.45 18.18 -30.47
N THR A 256 -8.70 19.23 -29.69
CA THR A 256 -7.70 19.94 -28.90
C THR A 256 -7.37 19.25 -27.57
N PHE A 257 -8.14 18.25 -27.16
CA PHE A 257 -7.91 17.52 -25.92
C PHE A 257 -6.70 16.59 -26.04
N ASN A 258 -5.72 16.77 -25.17
CA ASN A 258 -4.57 15.87 -25.06
C ASN A 258 -4.78 14.89 -23.89
N PRO A 259 -5.03 13.59 -24.16
CA PRO A 259 -5.25 12.60 -23.10
C PRO A 259 -4.01 12.38 -22.23
N ILE A 260 -2.80 12.58 -22.78
CA ILE A 260 -1.56 12.38 -22.02
C ILE A 260 -1.40 13.50 -20.99
N ASP A 261 -1.70 14.75 -21.35
CA ASP A 261 -1.70 15.87 -20.40
C ASP A 261 -2.78 15.69 -19.32
N ALA A 262 -3.95 15.16 -19.68
CA ALA A 262 -4.99 14.83 -18.71
C ALA A 262 -4.53 13.76 -17.70
N LEU A 263 -3.89 12.68 -18.14
CA LEU A 263 -3.31 11.67 -17.25
C LEU A 263 -2.25 12.28 -16.31
N LYS A 264 -1.42 13.21 -16.83
CA LYS A 264 -0.43 13.94 -16.03
C LYS A 264 -1.09 14.78 -14.93
N LEU A 265 -2.13 15.53 -15.28
CA LEU A 265 -2.87 16.40 -14.37
C LEU A 265 -3.63 15.59 -13.32
N MET A 266 -4.14 14.42 -13.68
CA MET A 266 -4.74 13.49 -12.72
C MET A 266 -3.74 13.06 -11.66
N GLY A 267 -2.50 12.81 -12.07
CA GLY A 267 -1.38 12.49 -11.20
C GLY A 267 -0.52 11.32 -11.69
N TYR A 268 -0.86 10.64 -12.79
CA TYR A 268 -0.10 9.46 -13.23
C TYR A 268 1.36 9.81 -13.59
N ASP A 269 2.27 8.89 -13.27
CA ASP A 269 3.65 8.96 -13.72
C ASP A 269 3.77 8.59 -15.21
N LEU A 270 4.19 9.55 -16.03
CA LEU A 270 4.28 9.40 -17.48
C LEU A 270 5.69 9.08 -17.98
N THR A 271 6.65 8.74 -17.09
CA THR A 271 7.96 8.23 -17.53
C THR A 271 7.82 7.02 -18.46
N ASN A 272 6.80 6.19 -18.25
CA ASN A 272 6.33 5.22 -19.23
C ASN A 272 4.81 5.38 -19.44
N GLN A 273 4.42 5.94 -20.58
CA GLN A 273 3.02 6.23 -20.90
C GLN A 273 2.15 4.97 -20.98
N GLU A 274 2.71 3.85 -21.47
CA GLU A 274 2.00 2.58 -21.57
C GLU A 274 1.57 2.10 -20.18
N TYR A 275 2.45 2.21 -19.19
CA TYR A 275 2.15 1.83 -17.81
C TYR A 275 1.09 2.73 -17.18
N ALA A 276 1.15 4.04 -17.41
CA ALA A 276 0.13 4.98 -16.94
C ALA A 276 -1.25 4.67 -17.55
N ILE A 277 -1.32 4.40 -18.86
CA ILE A 277 -2.56 4.02 -19.54
C ILE A 277 -3.11 2.72 -18.96
N LYS A 278 -2.26 1.70 -18.77
CA LYS A 278 -2.67 0.43 -18.14
C LYS A 278 -3.22 0.61 -16.74
N ALA A 279 -2.59 1.47 -15.92
CA ALA A 279 -3.06 1.77 -14.58
C ALA A 279 -4.42 2.49 -14.58
N PHE A 280 -4.57 3.53 -15.42
CA PHE A 280 -5.86 4.20 -15.65
C PHE A 280 -6.95 3.21 -16.06
N LYS A 281 -6.66 2.38 -17.07
CA LYS A 281 -7.64 1.39 -17.55
C LYS A 281 -8.00 0.36 -16.49
N ARG A 282 -7.06 -0.10 -15.67
CA ARG A 282 -7.33 -1.02 -14.55
C ARG A 282 -8.38 -0.47 -13.59
N LYS A 283 -8.36 0.84 -13.35
CA LYS A 283 -9.29 1.52 -12.45
C LYS A 283 -10.65 1.76 -13.09
N TYR A 284 -10.68 2.34 -14.30
CA TYR A 284 -11.90 2.90 -14.89
C TYR A 284 -12.53 2.05 -16.00
N ILE A 285 -11.73 1.29 -16.74
CA ILE A 285 -12.17 0.57 -17.96
C ILE A 285 -12.36 -0.92 -17.68
N LYS A 286 -11.37 -1.57 -17.05
CA LYS A 286 -11.33 -2.97 -16.57
C LYS A 286 -11.40 -4.05 -17.66
N SER A 287 -12.16 -3.84 -18.73
CA SER A 287 -12.37 -4.79 -19.83
C SER A 287 -11.21 -4.88 -20.82
N ASP A 288 -10.42 -3.81 -20.94
CA ASP A 288 -9.24 -3.72 -21.80
C ASP A 288 -8.08 -3.13 -20.99
N LEU A 289 -6.95 -3.84 -20.94
CA LEU A 289 -5.72 -3.41 -20.27
C LEU A 289 -4.57 -3.24 -21.27
N SER A 290 -4.87 -3.01 -22.53
CA SER A 290 -3.90 -2.58 -23.53
C SER A 290 -3.31 -1.21 -23.16
N GLY A 291 -2.07 -0.98 -23.60
CA GLY A 291 -1.37 0.28 -23.39
C GLY A 291 -1.79 1.43 -24.32
N ILE A 292 -2.92 1.32 -25.00
CA ILE A 292 -3.38 2.24 -26.05
C ILE A 292 -4.78 2.73 -25.70
N LEU A 293 -5.02 4.04 -25.65
CA LEU A 293 -6.36 4.57 -25.38
C LEU A 293 -7.28 4.41 -26.60
N THR A 294 -8.41 3.72 -26.42
CA THR A 294 -9.52 3.68 -27.39
C THR A 294 -10.32 4.99 -27.34
N GLU A 295 -11.22 5.22 -28.30
CA GLU A 295 -12.13 6.39 -28.27
C GLU A 295 -13.02 6.40 -27.03
N HIS A 296 -13.48 5.23 -26.57
CA HIS A 296 -14.22 5.11 -25.32
C HIS A 296 -13.37 5.53 -24.12
N ASP A 297 -12.11 5.07 -24.03
CA ASP A 297 -11.22 5.41 -22.91
C ASP A 297 -10.91 6.91 -22.86
N LYS A 298 -10.77 7.54 -24.04
CA LYS A 298 -10.58 9.00 -24.15
C LYS A 298 -11.82 9.76 -23.68
N ALA A 299 -13.03 9.30 -24.00
CA ALA A 299 -14.27 9.91 -23.51
C ALA A 299 -14.41 9.78 -21.97
N VAL A 300 -14.06 8.63 -21.41
CA VAL A 300 -14.02 8.42 -19.94
C VAL A 300 -13.01 9.35 -19.29
N LEU A 301 -11.79 9.41 -19.82
CA LEU A 301 -10.73 10.29 -19.33
C LEU A 301 -11.12 11.77 -19.44
N TYR A 302 -11.78 12.17 -20.52
CA TYR A 302 -12.25 13.52 -20.72
C TYR A 302 -13.35 13.92 -19.72
N ASP A 303 -14.29 13.03 -19.42
CA ASP A 303 -15.31 13.29 -18.40
C ASP A 303 -14.69 13.48 -17.01
N LEU A 304 -13.76 12.59 -16.63
CA LEU A 304 -12.99 12.72 -15.38
C LEU A 304 -12.20 14.03 -15.33
N TYR A 305 -11.55 14.39 -16.43
CA TYR A 305 -10.81 15.64 -16.54
C TYR A 305 -11.72 16.84 -16.25
N ARG A 306 -12.80 17.03 -17.03
CA ARG A 306 -13.71 18.18 -16.86
C ARG A 306 -14.36 18.28 -15.47
N LYS A 307 -14.60 17.15 -14.82
CA LYS A 307 -15.33 17.10 -13.55
C LYS A 307 -14.43 17.40 -12.35
N TYR A 308 -13.14 17.11 -12.42
CA TYR A 308 -12.26 17.13 -11.25
C TYR A 308 -10.95 17.93 -11.44
N TYR A 309 -10.67 18.43 -12.65
CA TYR A 309 -9.42 19.12 -13.02
C TYR A 309 -9.68 20.30 -13.96
#